data_AF-A0A3Q7G0T7-F1
#
_entry.id   AF-A0A3Q7G0T7-F1
#
_cell.length_a   1.000
_cell.length_b   1.000
_cell.length_c   1.000
_cell.angle_alpha   90.00
_cell.angle_beta   90.00
_cell.angle_gamma   90.00
#
_symmetry.space_group_name_H-M   'P 1'
#
loop_
_entity.id
_entity.type
_entity.pdbx_description
1 polymer ?
#
loop_
_entity_poly.entity_id
_entity_poly.type
_entity_poly.pdbx_seq_one_letter_code
_entity_poly.pdbx_strand_id
1 'polypeptide(L)'
;MASWNSIPLEVVYTSLGWIAFFSWSISFYPQVILNFRRKSVVGLNFDFVVLNLTKHSSYLIYNASMFFSSVVQKQYREKYGLNEMIPVAANDVAFSIHAVLLTAFTLFQIAIYDRGSQKVSRTSIGIVCVAWLTVAVCVFIALPSHSWLWLISCFNTLQVVMTVIKYIPQAIMNFQRKSTIGFSIGNILLDLLGGVTNYGQMAVQSIDQNSWVNFYGNIGKTLLSLVSIFFDILFILQHYVLYPAWKIGTCRDVDVIGKKPLLKTSDHENKEDV
;
A
#
# COMPACT_ATOMS: atom_id res chain seq x y z
N MET A 1 25.06 19.97 -13.50
CA MET A 1 24.08 19.03 -12.90
C MET A 1 22.92 19.88 -12.42
N ALA A 2 21.69 19.45 -12.67
CA ALA A 2 20.52 20.12 -12.12
C ALA A 2 20.64 20.19 -10.59
N SER A 3 20.51 21.37 -10.02
CA SER A 3 20.59 21.64 -8.59
C SER A 3 19.35 22.40 -8.17
N TRP A 4 19.04 22.36 -6.87
CA TRP A 4 17.96 23.15 -6.29
C TRP A 4 18.16 24.65 -6.53
N ASN A 5 17.09 25.32 -6.92
CA ASN A 5 17.06 26.78 -7.05
C ASN A 5 16.75 27.44 -5.69
N SER A 6 16.02 26.74 -4.81
CA SER A 6 15.57 27.24 -3.51
C SER A 6 15.86 26.25 -2.38
N ILE A 7 16.72 26.65 -1.44
CA ILE A 7 17.04 25.88 -0.23
C ILE A 7 15.77 25.57 0.61
N PRO A 8 14.83 26.52 0.83
CA PRO A 8 13.58 26.19 1.50
C PRO A 8 12.79 25.07 0.80
N LEU A 9 12.72 25.06 -0.53
CA LEU A 9 12.00 24.02 -1.27
C LEU A 9 12.72 22.66 -1.17
N GLU A 10 14.05 22.63 -1.19
CA GLU A 10 14.84 21.43 -0.94
C GLU A 10 14.56 20.81 0.44
N VAL A 11 14.47 21.65 1.48
CA VAL A 11 14.16 21.20 2.85
C VAL A 11 12.74 20.65 2.93
N VAL A 12 11.77 21.33 2.33
CA VAL A 12 10.37 20.86 2.29
C VAL A 12 10.26 19.55 1.52
N TYR A 13 10.90 19.45 0.35
CA TYR A 13 10.99 18.24 -0.46
C TYR A 13 11.50 17.04 0.36
N THR A 14 12.63 17.24 1.02
CA THR A 14 13.27 16.21 1.84
C THR A 14 12.38 15.80 3.01
N SER A 15 11.76 16.78 3.69
CA SER A 15 10.87 16.52 4.82
C SER A 15 9.64 15.71 4.40
N LEU A 16 8.97 16.10 3.31
CA LEU A 16 7.80 15.38 2.77
C LEU A 16 8.14 13.94 2.41
N GLY A 17 9.31 13.73 1.81
CA GLY A 17 9.76 12.39 1.44
C GLY A 17 10.02 11.47 2.62
N TRP A 18 10.66 11.97 3.67
CA TRP A 18 10.87 11.18 4.89
C TRP A 18 9.58 10.96 5.68
N ILE A 19 8.64 11.92 5.70
CA ILE A 19 7.31 11.70 6.26
C ILE A 19 6.59 10.59 5.50
N ALA A 20 6.68 10.56 4.17
CA ALA A 20 6.11 9.48 3.36
C ALA A 20 6.73 8.12 3.72
N PHE A 21 8.06 8.07 3.80
CA PHE A 21 8.80 6.88 4.21
C PHE A 21 8.32 6.35 5.56
N PHE A 22 8.26 7.18 6.61
CA PHE A 22 7.89 6.74 7.95
C PHE A 22 6.42 6.31 8.02
N SER A 23 5.53 7.09 7.41
CA SER A 23 4.09 6.81 7.41
C SER A 23 3.80 5.44 6.79
N TRP A 24 4.35 5.17 5.61
CA TRP A 24 4.18 3.88 4.98
C TRP A 24 4.92 2.76 5.70
N SER A 25 6.15 2.98 6.20
CA SER A 25 6.93 1.92 6.86
C SER A 25 6.26 1.43 8.14
N ILE A 26 5.73 2.32 8.97
CA ILE A 26 5.03 1.96 10.21
C ILE A 26 3.86 1.01 9.94
N SER A 27 3.18 1.15 8.81
CA SER A 27 2.02 0.31 8.45
C SER A 27 2.33 -1.18 8.29
N PHE A 28 3.60 -1.57 8.05
CA PHE A 28 4.01 -2.97 7.89
C PHE A 28 4.14 -3.71 9.23
N TYR A 29 4.52 -3.01 10.29
CA TYR A 29 4.89 -3.62 11.57
C TYR A 29 3.74 -4.31 12.32
N PRO A 30 2.50 -3.78 12.36
CA PRO A 30 1.41 -4.43 13.08
C PRO A 30 1.21 -5.89 12.68
N GLN A 31 1.26 -6.20 11.37
CA GLN A 31 1.08 -7.57 10.89
C GLN A 31 2.24 -8.48 11.30
N VAL A 32 3.48 -7.98 11.17
CA VAL A 32 4.68 -8.73 11.54
C VAL A 32 4.68 -9.07 13.03
N ILE A 33 4.34 -8.10 13.88
CA ILE A 33 4.24 -8.28 15.33
C ILE A 33 3.12 -9.25 15.69
N LEU A 34 1.96 -9.14 15.03
CA LEU A 34 0.82 -10.03 15.27
C LEU A 34 1.16 -11.49 14.97
N ASN A 35 1.77 -11.74 13.81
CA ASN A 35 2.24 -13.08 13.42
C ASN A 35 3.23 -13.63 14.45
N PHE A 36 4.18 -12.80 14.89
CA PHE A 36 5.17 -13.19 15.89
C PHE A 36 4.55 -13.54 17.25
N ARG A 37 3.55 -12.77 17.70
CA ARG A 37 2.86 -13.00 18.98
C ARG A 37 1.97 -14.24 18.95
N ARG A 38 1.22 -14.43 17.86
CA ARG A 38 0.30 -15.57 17.71
C ARG A 38 1.00 -16.87 17.34
N LYS A 39 2.23 -16.80 16.80
CA LYS A 39 2.93 -17.95 16.16
C LYS A 39 2.06 -18.64 15.11
N SER A 40 1.15 -17.89 14.51
CA SER A 40 0.16 -18.35 13.54
C SER A 40 -0.10 -17.21 12.56
N VAL A 41 -0.16 -17.56 11.27
CA VAL A 41 -0.53 -16.66 10.17
C VAL A 41 -1.97 -16.92 9.70
N VAL A 42 -2.77 -17.66 10.47
CA VAL A 42 -4.18 -17.92 10.15
C VAL A 42 -4.95 -16.60 10.16
N GLY A 43 -5.62 -16.31 9.04
CA GLY A 43 -6.34 -15.07 8.75
C GLY A 43 -5.55 -14.07 7.87
N LEU A 44 -4.24 -14.27 7.67
CA LEU A 44 -3.44 -13.48 6.73
C LEU A 44 -3.70 -13.95 5.29
N ASN A 45 -3.97 -13.02 4.37
CA ASN A 45 -4.15 -13.34 2.96
C ASN A 45 -2.78 -13.54 2.29
N PHE A 46 -2.43 -14.78 1.91
CA PHE A 46 -1.13 -15.09 1.29
C PHE A 46 -0.99 -14.51 -0.11
N ASP A 47 -2.09 -14.39 -0.86
CA ASP A 47 -2.09 -13.75 -2.18
C ASP A 47 -1.64 -12.31 -2.06
N PHE A 48 -2.17 -11.59 -1.06
CA PHE A 48 -1.81 -10.21 -0.80
C PHE A 48 -0.30 -10.04 -0.52
N VAL A 49 0.29 -10.95 0.27
CA VAL A 49 1.72 -10.89 0.59
C VAL A 49 2.58 -11.16 -0.66
N VAL A 50 2.21 -12.15 -1.47
CA VAL A 50 2.94 -12.52 -2.71
C VAL A 50 2.83 -11.43 -3.79
N LEU A 51 1.64 -10.84 -3.96
CA LEU A 51 1.43 -9.70 -4.87
C LEU A 51 2.20 -8.46 -4.40
N ASN A 52 2.21 -8.16 -3.09
CA ASN A 52 3.00 -7.07 -2.54
C ASN A 52 4.51 -7.29 -2.73
N LEU A 53 5.00 -8.51 -2.58
CA LEU A 53 6.42 -8.78 -2.85
C LEU A 53 6.75 -8.42 -4.31
N THR A 54 5.91 -8.84 -5.26
CA THR A 54 6.12 -8.52 -6.69
C THR A 54 6.08 -7.00 -6.94
N LYS A 55 5.10 -6.29 -6.36
CA LYS A 55 5.00 -4.83 -6.40
C LYS A 55 6.29 -4.18 -5.86
N HIS A 56 6.65 -4.47 -4.61
CA HIS A 56 7.73 -3.80 -3.90
C HIS A 56 9.10 -4.11 -4.53
N SER A 57 9.32 -5.34 -5.00
CA SER A 57 10.54 -5.68 -5.73
C SER A 57 10.65 -4.90 -7.04
N SER A 58 9.55 -4.76 -7.80
CA SER A 58 9.54 -3.97 -9.03
C SER A 58 9.80 -2.49 -8.75
N TYR A 59 9.22 -1.95 -7.68
CA TYR A 59 9.46 -0.57 -7.26
C TYR A 59 10.90 -0.35 -6.81
N LEU A 60 11.48 -1.31 -6.08
CA LEU A 60 12.88 -1.29 -5.68
C LEU A 60 13.82 -1.32 -6.88
N ILE A 61 13.58 -2.21 -7.86
CA ILE A 61 14.39 -2.30 -9.07
C ILE A 61 14.39 -0.96 -9.81
N TYR A 62 13.23 -0.32 -10.00
CA TYR A 62 13.15 0.99 -10.62
C TYR A 62 13.90 2.06 -9.82
N ASN A 63 13.60 2.21 -8.51
CA ASN A 63 14.18 3.25 -7.68
C ASN A 63 15.71 3.09 -7.55
N ALA A 64 16.19 1.89 -7.25
CA ALA A 64 17.62 1.64 -7.12
C ALA A 64 18.35 1.84 -8.45
N SER A 65 17.78 1.38 -9.57
CA SER A 65 18.41 1.54 -10.88
C SER A 65 18.45 3.00 -11.32
N MET A 66 17.35 3.76 -11.16
CA MET A 66 17.30 5.19 -11.46
C MET A 66 18.23 6.00 -10.54
N PHE A 67 18.33 5.63 -9.26
CA PHE A 67 19.12 6.36 -8.27
C PHE A 67 20.63 6.09 -8.36
N PHE A 68 21.05 4.84 -8.61
CA PHE A 68 22.48 4.46 -8.60
C PHE A 68 23.12 4.32 -9.99
N SER A 69 22.36 3.96 -11.04
CA SER A 69 22.96 3.70 -12.35
C SER A 69 23.15 4.96 -13.17
N SER A 70 24.41 5.34 -13.39
CA SER A 70 24.78 6.47 -14.25
C SER A 70 24.31 6.29 -15.69
N VAL A 71 24.25 5.04 -16.20
CA VAL A 71 23.76 4.73 -17.55
C VAL A 71 22.27 5.06 -17.68
N VAL A 72 21.47 4.67 -16.69
CA VAL A 72 20.02 4.95 -16.67
C VAL A 72 19.78 6.45 -16.53
N GLN A 73 20.51 7.12 -15.64
CA GLN A 73 20.41 8.57 -15.46
C GLN A 73 20.79 9.35 -16.71
N LYS A 74 21.80 8.87 -17.46
CA LYS A 74 22.18 9.44 -18.75
C LYS A 74 21.03 9.33 -19.75
N GLN A 75 20.46 8.13 -19.92
CA GLN A 75 19.31 7.92 -20.81
C GLN A 75 18.08 8.75 -20.41
N TYR A 76 17.86 8.93 -19.10
CA TYR A 76 16.79 9.79 -18.59
C TYR A 76 16.98 11.24 -19.04
N ARG A 77 18.18 11.78 -18.87
CA ARG A 77 18.51 13.16 -19.27
C ARG A 77 18.53 13.34 -20.79
N GLU A 78 18.93 12.33 -21.55
CA GLU A 78 18.82 12.33 -23.02
C GLU A 78 17.35 12.40 -23.47
N LYS A 79 16.44 11.74 -22.76
CA LYS A 79 15.01 11.72 -23.08
C LYS A 79 14.26 12.98 -22.63
N TYR A 80 14.53 13.48 -21.43
CA TYR A 80 13.71 14.52 -20.80
C TYR A 80 14.40 15.88 -20.66
N GLY A 81 15.72 15.95 -20.82
CA GLY A 81 16.50 17.18 -20.74
C GLY A 81 17.73 17.04 -19.83
N LEU A 82 18.86 17.63 -20.24
CA LEU A 82 20.13 17.57 -19.51
C LEU A 82 20.08 18.33 -18.16
N ASN A 83 19.20 19.32 -18.06
CA ASN A 83 18.99 20.14 -16.86
C ASN A 83 17.90 19.60 -15.94
N GLU A 84 17.34 18.43 -16.24
CA GLU A 84 16.32 17.81 -15.39
C GLU A 84 16.98 17.01 -14.25
N MET A 85 16.41 17.17 -13.05
CA MET A 85 16.76 16.38 -11.88
C MET A 85 16.25 14.94 -12.03
N ILE A 86 16.96 14.01 -11.42
CA ILE A 86 16.53 12.60 -11.40
C ILE A 86 15.29 12.49 -10.49
N PRO A 87 14.19 11.86 -10.96
CA PRO A 87 12.89 11.92 -10.30
C PRO A 87 12.72 10.89 -9.17
N VAL A 88 13.83 10.47 -8.56
CA VAL A 88 13.90 9.47 -7.49
C VAL A 88 14.83 10.01 -6.41
N ALA A 89 14.34 10.06 -5.16
CA ALA A 89 15.13 10.46 -4.00
C ALA A 89 15.52 9.29 -3.10
N ALA A 90 16.40 9.57 -2.14
CA ALA A 90 16.89 8.58 -1.19
C ALA A 90 15.77 7.94 -0.36
N ASN A 91 14.73 8.70 0.00
CA ASN A 91 13.57 8.17 0.75
C ASN A 91 12.77 7.15 -0.08
N ASP A 92 12.70 7.30 -1.40
CA ASP A 92 12.02 6.35 -2.30
C ASP A 92 12.75 5.01 -2.34
N VAL A 93 14.09 5.05 -2.37
CA VAL A 93 14.96 3.86 -2.32
C VAL A 93 14.88 3.21 -0.94
N ALA A 94 14.99 4.01 0.13
CA ALA A 94 14.89 3.51 1.50
C ALA A 94 13.54 2.81 1.75
N PHE A 95 12.45 3.42 1.30
CA PHE A 95 11.11 2.85 1.44
C PHE A 95 10.98 1.53 0.66
N SER A 96 11.43 1.48 -0.59
CA SER A 96 11.29 0.27 -1.40
C SER A 96 12.14 -0.88 -0.87
N ILE A 97 13.36 -0.62 -0.37
CA ILE A 97 14.18 -1.62 0.35
C ILE A 97 13.42 -2.12 1.57
N HIS A 98 12.95 -1.20 2.43
CA HIS A 98 12.23 -1.54 3.64
C HIS A 98 11.00 -2.41 3.37
N ALA A 99 10.20 -2.02 2.38
CA ALA A 99 8.99 -2.75 2.01
C ALA A 99 9.28 -4.16 1.48
N VAL A 100 10.33 -4.35 0.68
CA VAL A 100 10.77 -5.69 0.23
C VAL A 100 11.21 -6.54 1.42
N LEU A 101 12.05 -6.00 2.31
CA LEU A 101 12.55 -6.74 3.47
C LEU A 101 11.42 -7.18 4.41
N LEU A 102 10.50 -6.28 4.76
CA LEU A 102 9.38 -6.58 5.67
C LEU A 102 8.38 -7.55 5.02
N THR A 103 8.17 -7.46 3.71
CA THR A 103 7.31 -8.40 2.98
C THR A 103 7.96 -9.78 2.89
N ALA A 104 9.26 -9.85 2.60
CA ALA A 104 10.03 -11.10 2.60
C ALA A 104 10.06 -11.74 3.99
N PHE A 105 10.21 -10.94 5.04
CA PHE A 105 10.11 -11.40 6.43
C PHE A 105 8.72 -11.96 6.75
N THR A 106 7.67 -11.33 6.24
CA THR A 106 6.29 -11.84 6.39
C THR A 106 6.11 -13.17 5.65
N LEU A 107 6.68 -13.34 4.46
CA LEU A 107 6.70 -14.64 3.75
C LEU A 107 7.47 -15.70 4.52
N PHE A 108 8.59 -15.33 5.14
CA PHE A 108 9.31 -16.21 6.05
C PHE A 108 8.42 -16.65 7.22
N GLN A 109 7.68 -15.73 7.85
CA GLN A 109 6.69 -16.08 8.89
C GLN A 109 5.62 -17.04 8.37
N ILE A 110 5.13 -16.87 7.14
CA ILE A 110 4.16 -17.79 6.51
C ILE A 110 4.76 -19.19 6.31
N ALA A 111 6.06 -19.30 6.08
CA ALA A 111 6.74 -20.58 5.90
C ALA A 111 6.94 -21.34 7.22
N ILE A 112 7.12 -20.64 8.35
CA ILE A 112 7.48 -21.26 9.64
C ILE A 112 6.33 -21.40 10.64
N TYR A 113 5.30 -20.54 10.56
CA TYR A 113 4.20 -20.54 11.53
C TYR A 113 3.00 -21.35 11.04
N ASP A 114 2.08 -21.65 11.97
CA ASP A 114 0.85 -22.34 11.61
C ASP A 114 0.04 -21.52 10.62
N ARG A 115 -0.27 -22.14 9.48
CA ARG A 115 -1.03 -21.57 8.37
C ARG A 115 -2.37 -22.25 8.15
N GLY A 116 -2.70 -23.26 8.97
CA GLY A 116 -3.87 -24.10 8.76
C GLY A 116 -3.89 -24.69 7.34
N SER A 117 -5.04 -24.58 6.68
CA SER A 117 -5.25 -25.05 5.30
C SER A 117 -5.07 -23.95 4.24
N GLN A 118 -4.69 -22.72 4.63
CA GLN A 118 -4.54 -21.60 3.70
C GLN A 118 -3.38 -21.82 2.73
N LYS A 119 -3.60 -21.49 1.47
CA LYS A 119 -2.61 -21.57 0.38
C LYS A 119 -2.73 -20.34 -0.50
N VAL A 120 -1.67 -20.04 -1.25
CA VAL A 120 -1.72 -19.03 -2.32
C VAL A 120 -2.68 -19.54 -3.39
N SER A 121 -3.61 -18.70 -3.83
CA SER A 121 -4.58 -19.04 -4.86
C SER A 121 -3.91 -19.23 -6.22
N ARG A 122 -4.49 -20.10 -7.05
CA ARG A 122 -4.04 -20.30 -8.44
C ARG A 122 -4.12 -19.01 -9.25
N THR A 123 -5.09 -18.15 -8.96
CA THR A 123 -5.23 -16.83 -9.59
C THR A 123 -4.06 -15.93 -9.25
N SER A 124 -3.67 -15.82 -7.97
CA SER A 124 -2.52 -15.02 -7.56
C SER A 124 -1.21 -15.53 -8.17
N ILE A 125 -1.03 -16.86 -8.21
CA ILE A 125 0.12 -17.48 -8.87
C ILE A 125 0.13 -17.12 -10.36
N GLY A 126 -1.00 -17.26 -11.05
CA GLY A 126 -1.14 -16.88 -12.45
C GLY A 126 -0.79 -15.42 -12.72
N ILE A 127 -1.29 -14.48 -11.91
CA ILE A 127 -0.97 -13.04 -12.01
C ILE A 127 0.54 -12.81 -11.87
N VAL A 128 1.18 -13.41 -10.86
CA VAL A 128 2.62 -13.26 -10.63
C VAL A 128 3.43 -13.90 -11.76
N CYS A 129 3.05 -15.08 -12.24
CA CYS A 129 3.70 -15.72 -13.38
C CYS A 129 3.63 -14.84 -14.63
N VAL A 130 2.44 -14.35 -14.99
CA VAL A 130 2.27 -13.45 -16.14
C VAL A 130 3.12 -12.19 -15.98
N ALA A 131 3.09 -11.56 -14.80
CA ALA A 131 3.88 -10.37 -14.53
C ALA A 131 5.38 -10.56 -14.76
N TRP A 132 5.96 -11.62 -14.17
CA TRP A 132 7.40 -11.89 -14.30
C TRP A 132 7.78 -12.41 -15.69
N LEU A 133 6.89 -13.12 -16.39
CA LEU A 133 7.08 -13.47 -17.79
C LEU A 133 7.11 -12.24 -18.69
N THR A 134 6.20 -11.28 -18.49
CA THR A 134 6.22 -9.99 -19.22
C THR A 134 7.53 -9.26 -18.98
N VAL A 135 8.01 -9.19 -17.73
CA VAL A 135 9.30 -8.60 -17.40
C VAL A 135 10.45 -9.34 -18.10
N ALA A 136 10.45 -10.67 -18.10
CA ALA A 136 11.48 -11.46 -18.77
C ALA A 136 11.54 -11.12 -20.27
N VAL A 137 10.38 -11.02 -20.94
CA VAL A 137 10.30 -10.57 -22.34
C VAL A 137 10.86 -9.15 -22.51
N CYS A 138 10.50 -8.21 -21.63
CA CYS A 138 11.06 -6.85 -21.66
C CYS A 138 12.60 -6.84 -21.51
N VAL A 139 13.17 -7.70 -20.66
CA VAL A 139 14.63 -7.84 -20.52
C VAL A 139 15.26 -8.28 -21.85
N PHE A 140 14.72 -9.31 -22.50
CA PHE A 140 15.23 -9.78 -23.79
C PHE A 140 15.15 -8.73 -24.90
N ILE A 141 14.12 -7.87 -24.89
CA ILE A 141 13.99 -6.74 -25.83
C ILE A 141 14.99 -5.63 -25.52
N ALA A 142 15.23 -5.35 -24.24
CA ALA A 142 16.08 -4.25 -23.81
C ALA A 142 17.58 -4.54 -23.97
N LEU A 143 17.98 -5.81 -23.88
CA LEU A 143 19.38 -6.24 -24.00
C LEU A 143 20.08 -5.78 -25.29
N PRO A 144 19.58 -6.10 -26.51
CA PRO A 144 20.27 -5.72 -27.74
C PRO A 144 20.22 -4.22 -28.03
N SER A 145 19.18 -3.53 -27.55
CA SER A 145 18.99 -2.09 -27.77
C SER A 145 19.61 -1.22 -26.67
N HIS A 146 20.17 -1.83 -25.63
CA HIS A 146 20.64 -1.16 -24.41
C HIS A 146 19.61 -0.18 -23.82
N SER A 147 18.31 -0.44 -23.97
CA SER A 147 17.24 0.48 -23.57
C SER A 147 16.87 0.36 -22.08
N TRP A 148 17.85 0.58 -21.21
CA TRP A 148 17.75 0.40 -19.75
C TRP A 148 16.68 1.27 -19.10
N LEU A 149 16.55 2.54 -19.50
CA LEU A 149 15.50 3.43 -19.00
C LEU A 149 14.10 2.90 -19.31
N TRP A 150 13.91 2.36 -20.52
CA TRP A 150 12.64 1.76 -20.91
C TRP A 150 12.35 0.50 -20.09
N LEU A 151 13.35 -0.37 -19.91
CA LEU A 151 13.23 -1.57 -19.09
C LEU A 151 12.82 -1.26 -17.66
N ILE A 152 13.50 -0.31 -16.98
CA ILE A 152 13.13 0.06 -15.62
C ILE A 152 11.74 0.71 -15.56
N SER A 153 11.32 1.40 -16.62
CA SER A 153 9.97 1.94 -16.73
C SER A 153 8.91 0.83 -16.80
N CYS A 154 9.23 -0.35 -17.37
CA CYS A 154 8.34 -1.51 -17.31
C CYS A 154 8.13 -1.99 -15.87
N PHE A 155 9.18 -2.04 -15.04
CA PHE A 155 9.06 -2.35 -13.60
C PHE A 155 8.23 -1.29 -12.86
N ASN A 156 8.42 -0.02 -13.19
CA ASN A 156 7.65 1.09 -12.65
C ASN A 156 6.16 1.01 -13.01
N THR A 157 5.82 0.55 -14.22
CA THR A 157 4.42 0.27 -14.60
C THR A 157 3.87 -0.95 -13.87
N LEU A 158 4.66 -2.02 -13.75
CA LEU A 158 4.23 -3.25 -13.10
C LEU A 158 3.81 -3.01 -11.64
N GLN A 159 4.55 -2.21 -10.88
CA GLN A 159 4.17 -1.90 -9.48
C GLN A 159 2.84 -1.13 -9.38
N VAL A 160 2.51 -0.29 -10.35
CA VAL A 160 1.24 0.46 -10.39
C VAL A 160 0.09 -0.50 -10.68
N VAL A 161 0.25 -1.36 -11.68
CA VAL A 161 -0.74 -2.40 -12.03
C VAL A 161 -1.03 -3.30 -10.82
N MET A 162 0.02 -3.76 -10.13
CA MET A 162 -0.13 -4.57 -8.91
C MET A 162 -0.88 -3.82 -7.80
N THR A 163 -0.67 -2.52 -7.68
CA THR A 163 -1.36 -1.67 -6.70
C THR A 163 -2.86 -1.59 -6.99
N VAL A 164 -3.25 -1.39 -8.25
CA VAL A 164 -4.66 -1.35 -8.67
C VAL A 164 -5.36 -2.69 -8.45
N ILE A 165 -4.71 -3.80 -8.84
CA ILE A 165 -5.23 -5.16 -8.64
C ILE A 165 -5.52 -5.44 -7.15
N LYS A 166 -4.73 -4.87 -6.24
CA LYS A 166 -4.87 -5.05 -4.80
C LYS A 166 -6.05 -4.29 -4.20
N TYR A 167 -6.27 -3.03 -4.62
CA TYR A 167 -7.27 -2.18 -3.99
C TYR A 167 -8.71 -2.45 -4.45
N ILE A 168 -8.90 -2.82 -5.72
CA ILE A 168 -10.24 -3.05 -6.30
C ILE A 168 -11.03 -4.13 -5.54
N PRO A 169 -10.49 -5.34 -5.28
CA PRO A 169 -11.22 -6.39 -4.56
C PRO A 169 -11.66 -5.94 -3.16
N GLN A 170 -10.83 -5.17 -2.47
CA GLN A 170 -11.15 -4.67 -1.14
C GLN A 170 -12.30 -3.66 -1.18
N ALA A 171 -12.29 -2.74 -2.15
CA ALA A 171 -13.37 -1.76 -2.33
C ALA A 171 -14.71 -2.45 -2.63
N ILE A 172 -14.69 -3.48 -3.50
CA ILE A 172 -15.85 -4.29 -3.85
C ILE A 172 -16.33 -5.08 -2.62
N MET A 173 -15.43 -5.73 -1.89
CA MET A 173 -15.79 -6.54 -0.72
C MET A 173 -16.45 -5.70 0.38
N ASN A 174 -15.92 -4.51 0.66
CA ASN A 174 -16.55 -3.56 1.59
C ASN A 174 -17.95 -3.17 1.12
N PHE A 175 -18.11 -2.90 -0.19
CA PHE A 175 -19.40 -2.56 -0.78
C PHE A 175 -20.42 -3.71 -0.71
N GLN A 176 -20.00 -4.96 -0.92
CA GLN A 176 -20.85 -6.14 -0.86
C GLN A 176 -21.26 -6.49 0.57
N ARG A 177 -20.31 -6.43 1.51
CA ARG A 177 -20.55 -6.76 2.94
C ARG A 177 -21.29 -5.67 3.69
N LYS A 178 -21.31 -4.44 3.17
CA LYS A 178 -21.86 -3.25 3.86
C LYS A 178 -21.26 -3.08 5.26
N SER A 179 -20.00 -3.49 5.44
CA SER A 179 -19.28 -3.48 6.71
C SER A 179 -17.77 -3.40 6.45
N THR A 180 -17.11 -2.60 7.28
CA THR A 180 -15.64 -2.45 7.33
C THR A 180 -15.05 -3.05 8.61
N ILE A 181 -15.80 -3.88 9.33
CA ILE A 181 -15.30 -4.57 10.54
C ILE A 181 -14.19 -5.55 10.14
N GLY A 182 -13.04 -5.46 10.82
CA GLY A 182 -11.82 -6.23 10.51
C GLY A 182 -10.85 -5.55 9.55
N PHE A 183 -11.17 -4.33 9.09
CA PHE A 183 -10.30 -3.51 8.24
C PHE A 183 -9.61 -2.42 9.08
N SER A 184 -8.27 -2.39 9.09
CA SER A 184 -7.49 -1.42 9.88
C SER A 184 -7.54 -0.03 9.25
N ILE A 185 -8.47 0.81 9.72
CA ILE A 185 -8.60 2.19 9.24
C ILE A 185 -7.35 3.02 9.53
N GLY A 186 -6.64 2.74 10.64
CA GLY A 186 -5.39 3.42 10.99
C GLY A 186 -4.31 3.22 9.92
N ASN A 187 -4.22 2.04 9.31
CA ASN A 187 -3.28 1.80 8.21
C ASN A 187 -3.64 2.63 6.97
N ILE A 188 -4.93 2.83 6.69
CA ILE A 188 -5.40 3.65 5.57
C ILE A 188 -5.11 5.14 5.79
N LEU A 189 -5.24 5.62 7.03
CA LEU A 189 -4.86 7.00 7.36
C LEU A 189 -3.35 7.24 7.17
N LEU A 190 -2.52 6.26 7.55
CA LEU A 190 -1.08 6.30 7.30
C LEU A 190 -0.73 6.18 5.81
N ASP A 191 -1.46 5.34 5.05
CA ASP A 191 -1.31 5.20 3.59
C ASP A 191 -1.66 6.51 2.88
N LEU A 192 -2.76 7.17 3.30
CA LEU A 192 -3.17 8.47 2.79
C LEU A 192 -2.14 9.56 3.09
N LEU A 193 -1.64 9.62 4.33
CA LEU A 193 -0.60 10.58 4.72
C LEU A 193 0.64 10.38 3.85
N GLY A 194 1.09 9.13 3.70
CA GLY A 194 2.22 8.79 2.86
C GLY A 194 2.00 9.13 1.39
N GLY A 195 0.81 8.85 0.84
CA GLY A 195 0.43 9.16 -0.53
C GLY A 195 0.42 10.67 -0.82
N VAL A 196 -0.16 11.46 0.10
CA VAL A 196 -0.23 12.93 0.01
C VAL A 196 1.16 13.55 0.11
N THR A 197 1.98 13.16 1.09
CA THR A 197 3.33 13.73 1.22
C THR A 197 4.25 13.29 0.10
N ASN A 198 4.12 12.06 -0.41
CA ASN A 198 4.85 11.58 -1.58
C ASN A 198 4.48 12.35 -2.87
N TYR A 199 3.19 12.67 -3.05
CA TYR A 199 2.75 13.53 -4.16
C TYR A 199 3.25 14.98 -3.99
N GLY A 200 3.14 15.50 -2.76
CA GLY A 200 3.63 16.83 -2.41
C GLY A 200 5.13 16.99 -2.64
N GLN A 201 5.93 15.97 -2.34
CA GLN A 201 7.35 15.92 -2.66
C GLN A 201 7.56 16.15 -4.17
N MET A 202 6.82 15.46 -5.03
CA MET A 202 6.95 15.64 -6.48
C MET A 202 6.51 17.03 -6.95
N ALA A 203 5.46 17.58 -6.34
CA ALA A 203 4.97 18.92 -6.63
C ALA A 203 6.01 20.00 -6.27
N VAL A 204 6.64 19.90 -5.10
CA VAL A 204 7.67 20.85 -4.64
C VAL A 204 8.86 20.89 -5.58
N GLN A 205 9.35 19.72 -6.01
CA GLN A 205 10.43 19.67 -6.99
C GLN A 205 10.02 20.25 -8.35
N SER A 206 8.78 20.00 -8.79
CA SER A 206 8.27 20.57 -10.06
C SER A 206 8.16 22.09 -10.00
N ILE A 207 7.80 22.64 -8.83
CA ILE A 207 7.76 24.09 -8.58
C ILE A 207 9.17 24.67 -8.61
N ASP A 208 10.14 24.04 -7.94
CA ASP A 208 11.54 24.51 -7.92
C ASP A 208 12.17 24.51 -9.32
N GLN A 209 11.93 23.46 -10.11
CA GLN A 209 12.47 23.33 -11.45
C GLN A 209 11.67 24.08 -12.52
N ASN A 210 10.49 24.61 -12.17
CA ASN A 210 9.51 25.16 -13.11
C ASN A 210 9.22 24.19 -14.29
N SER A 211 9.14 22.89 -13.98
CA SER A 211 9.06 21.81 -14.96
C SER A 211 8.12 20.70 -14.47
N TRP A 212 7.28 20.20 -15.37
CA TRP A 212 6.37 19.07 -15.10
C TRP A 212 7.03 17.71 -15.33
N VAL A 213 8.29 17.68 -15.79
CA VAL A 213 9.04 16.45 -16.09
C VAL A 213 9.08 15.51 -14.89
N ASN A 214 9.09 16.02 -13.66
CA ASN A 214 9.11 15.16 -12.48
C ASN A 214 7.87 14.24 -12.40
N PHE A 215 6.70 14.73 -12.83
CA PHE A 215 5.45 13.97 -12.79
C PHE A 215 5.40 12.84 -13.83
N TYR A 216 5.75 13.12 -15.09
CA TYR A 216 5.68 12.11 -16.16
C TYR A 216 6.98 11.32 -16.34
N GLY A 217 8.12 11.89 -15.95
CA GLY A 217 9.42 11.21 -15.92
C GLY A 217 9.48 10.09 -14.87
N ASN A 218 8.66 10.18 -13.81
CA ASN A 218 8.36 9.10 -12.88
C ASN A 218 6.85 8.90 -12.76
N ILE A 219 6.21 8.55 -13.88
CA ILE A 219 4.75 8.39 -13.95
C ILE A 219 4.22 7.38 -12.92
N GLY A 220 4.95 6.32 -12.58
CA GLY A 220 4.46 5.36 -11.60
C GLY A 220 4.52 5.86 -10.16
N LYS A 221 5.44 6.76 -9.77
CA LYS A 221 5.36 7.43 -8.46
C LYS A 221 4.12 8.33 -8.41
N THR A 222 3.87 9.08 -9.48
CA THR A 222 2.66 9.90 -9.63
C THR A 222 1.38 9.04 -9.52
N LEU A 223 1.27 8.00 -10.33
CA LEU A 223 0.10 7.12 -10.34
C LEU A 223 -0.05 6.34 -9.03
N LEU A 224 1.06 5.89 -8.42
CA LEU A 224 1.02 5.24 -7.12
C LEU A 224 0.38 6.16 -6.06
N SER A 225 0.84 7.41 -5.97
CA SER A 225 0.27 8.39 -5.04
C SER A 225 -1.21 8.67 -5.34
N LEU A 226 -1.57 8.93 -6.60
CA LEU A 226 -2.95 9.26 -6.97
C LEU A 226 -3.92 8.09 -6.72
N VAL A 227 -3.52 6.87 -7.12
CA VAL A 227 -4.31 5.66 -6.90
C VAL A 227 -4.47 5.39 -5.41
N SER A 228 -3.40 5.52 -4.61
CA SER A 228 -3.47 5.37 -3.15
C SER A 228 -4.46 6.37 -2.56
N ILE A 229 -4.26 7.67 -2.78
CA ILE A 229 -5.12 8.74 -2.26
C ILE A 229 -6.58 8.49 -2.63
N PHE A 230 -6.86 8.13 -3.88
CA PHE A 230 -8.21 7.82 -4.34
C PHE A 230 -8.86 6.67 -3.56
N PHE A 231 -8.17 5.52 -3.45
CA PHE A 231 -8.70 4.37 -2.74
C PHE A 231 -8.79 4.60 -1.23
N ASP A 232 -7.84 5.33 -0.65
CA ASP A 232 -7.83 5.65 0.77
C ASP A 232 -9.02 6.55 1.14
N ILE A 233 -9.30 7.59 0.34
CA ILE A 233 -10.51 8.41 0.49
C ILE A 233 -11.76 7.54 0.35
N LEU A 234 -11.81 6.64 -0.64
CA LEU A 234 -12.93 5.72 -0.82
C LEU A 234 -13.14 4.84 0.41
N PHE A 235 -12.07 4.30 0.99
CA PHE A 235 -12.15 3.47 2.19
C PHE A 235 -12.56 4.25 3.44
N ILE A 236 -12.08 5.49 3.60
CA ILE A 236 -12.49 6.41 4.67
C ILE A 236 -13.99 6.71 4.56
N LEU A 237 -14.48 7.00 3.36
CA LEU A 237 -15.91 7.20 3.10
C LEU A 237 -16.73 5.93 3.40
N GLN A 238 -16.25 4.76 2.98
CA GLN A 238 -16.89 3.49 3.31
C GLN A 238 -16.96 3.25 4.81
N HIS A 239 -15.90 3.55 5.56
CA HIS A 239 -15.80 3.26 6.99
C HIS A 239 -16.60 4.23 7.86
N TYR A 240 -16.45 5.54 7.65
CA TYR A 240 -17.04 6.55 8.53
C TYR A 240 -18.41 7.03 8.08
N VAL A 241 -18.70 7.01 6.77
CA VAL A 241 -19.94 7.58 6.22
C VAL A 241 -20.95 6.50 5.85
N LEU A 242 -20.54 5.51 5.04
CA LEU A 242 -21.48 4.53 4.48
C LEU A 242 -21.78 3.38 5.46
N TYR A 243 -20.77 2.82 6.12
CA TYR A 243 -20.90 1.61 6.95
C TYR A 243 -20.42 1.81 8.41
N PRO A 244 -20.89 2.85 9.14
CA PRO A 244 -20.46 3.09 10.51
C PRO A 244 -20.91 1.97 11.45
N ALA A 245 -19.97 1.45 12.26
CA ALA A 245 -20.18 0.32 13.16
C ALA A 245 -21.34 0.52 14.17
N TRP A 246 -21.63 1.76 14.54
CA TRP A 246 -22.71 2.12 15.48
C TRP A 246 -24.12 1.77 14.98
N LYS A 247 -24.38 1.79 13.66
CA LYS A 247 -25.71 1.45 13.13
C LYS A 247 -26.09 -0.02 13.36
N ILE A 248 -25.10 -0.92 13.51
CA ILE A 248 -25.34 -2.36 13.69
C ILE A 248 -25.61 -2.70 15.18
N GLY A 249 -24.96 -2.01 16.12
CA GLY A 249 -25.21 -2.19 17.56
C GLY A 249 -26.61 -1.74 17.97
N THR A 250 -27.05 -0.59 17.45
CA THR A 250 -28.37 -0.01 17.80
C THR A 250 -29.54 -0.85 17.28
N CYS A 251 -29.43 -1.49 16.11
CA CYS A 251 -30.46 -2.41 15.62
C CYS A 251 -30.53 -3.71 16.43
N ARG A 252 -29.39 -4.25 16.88
CA ARG A 252 -29.37 -5.48 17.70
C ARG A 252 -29.91 -5.25 19.10
N ASP A 253 -29.63 -4.11 19.73
CA ASP A 253 -30.16 -3.81 21.07
C ASP A 253 -31.68 -3.58 21.04
N VAL A 254 -32.22 -2.98 19.97
CA VAL A 254 -33.68 -2.81 19.82
C VAL A 254 -34.40 -4.15 19.65
N ASP A 255 -33.82 -5.10 18.89
CA ASP A 255 -34.40 -6.45 18.74
C ASP A 255 -34.31 -7.32 20.02
N VAL A 256 -33.30 -7.09 20.86
CA VAL A 256 -33.14 -7.81 22.14
C VAL A 256 -34.08 -7.26 23.21
N ILE A 257 -34.35 -5.96 23.22
CA ILE A 257 -35.32 -5.34 24.13
C ILE A 257 -36.76 -5.80 23.80
N GLY A 258 -37.06 -6.05 22.52
CA GLY A 258 -38.39 -6.54 22.08
C GLY A 258 -38.71 -8.01 22.41
N LYS A 259 -37.74 -8.81 22.88
CA LYS A 259 -37.89 -10.26 23.11
C LYS A 259 -37.76 -10.73 24.55
N LYS A 260 -37.60 -9.83 25.54
CA LYS A 260 -37.62 -10.24 26.95
C LYS A 260 -39.06 -10.47 27.42
N PRO A 261 -39.47 -11.70 27.83
CA PRO A 261 -40.73 -11.89 28.50
C PRO A 261 -40.63 -11.23 29.89
N LEU A 262 -41.58 -10.35 30.20
CA LEU A 262 -41.75 -9.78 31.53
C LEU A 262 -42.22 -10.88 32.50
N LEU A 263 -41.29 -11.69 33.02
CA LEU A 263 -41.54 -12.50 34.21
C LEU A 263 -41.35 -11.63 35.44
N LYS A 264 -42.47 -11.11 35.96
CA LYS A 264 -42.59 -10.73 37.37
C LYS A 264 -43.09 -11.96 38.13
N THR A 265 -42.18 -12.66 38.81
CA THR A 265 -42.52 -13.50 39.96
C THR A 265 -42.52 -12.59 41.19
N SER A 266 -43.68 -12.48 41.83
CA SER A 266 -43.82 -11.93 43.19
C SER A 266 -43.70 -13.08 44.18
N ASP A 267 -42.62 -13.09 44.95
CA ASP A 267 -42.40 -14.05 46.03
C ASP A 267 -43.18 -13.65 47.29
N HIS A 268 -43.82 -14.67 47.87
CA HIS A 268 -44.03 -14.98 49.28
C HIS A 268 -44.56 -13.94 50.26
N GLU A 269 -45.74 -14.24 50.83
CA GLU A 269 -45.93 -14.26 52.28
C GLU A 269 -46.90 -15.39 52.66
N ASN A 270 -46.38 -16.43 53.32
CA ASN A 270 -47.20 -17.26 54.19
C ASN A 270 -46.33 -17.63 55.39
N LYS A 271 -46.66 -17.04 56.54
CA LYS A 271 -46.11 -17.36 57.86
C LYS A 271 -46.87 -18.55 58.43
N GLU A 272 -46.13 -19.46 59.04
CA GLU A 272 -46.65 -20.58 59.83
C GLU A 272 -47.26 -20.11 61.18
N ASP A 273 -48.12 -20.99 61.69
CA ASP A 273 -48.49 -21.26 63.09
C ASP A 273 -49.78 -20.70 63.73
N VAL A 274 -50.56 -21.71 64.18
CA VAL A 274 -51.72 -21.82 65.11
C VAL A 274 -53.12 -21.56 64.57
#